data_AF-A0A2W4KY24-F1
#
_entry.id   AF-A0A2W4KY24-F1
#
_cell.length_a   1.000
_cell.length_b   1.000
_cell.length_c   1.000
_cell.angle_alpha   90.00
_cell.angle_beta   90.00
_cell.angle_gamma   90.00
#
_symmetry.space_group_name_H-M   'P 1'
#
loop_
_entity.id
_entity.type
_entity.pdbx_description
1 polymer ?
#
loop_
_entity_poly.entity_id
_entity_poly.type
_entity_poly.pdbx_seq_one_letter_code
_entity_poly.pdbx_strand_id
1 'polypeptide(L)'
;MDNTNSANNTLPANRIREAMAAVTAGQQNPEAAVPCPVCGAPGLQVEDRSVRPHAEWYALSCTSCGLDDTLHIPLGSRPGSFS
;
A
#
# COMPACT_ATOMS: atom_id res chain seq x y z
N MET A 1 -20.79 -26.95 3.27
CA MET A 1 -20.42 -25.84 2.36
C MET A 1 -19.42 -24.99 3.10
N ASP A 2 -18.17 -25.10 2.71
CA ASP A 2 -17.00 -24.46 3.31
C ASP A 2 -17.01 -22.97 2.99
N ASN A 3 -17.47 -22.15 3.93
CA ASN A 3 -17.28 -20.71 3.85
C ASN A 3 -15.84 -20.40 4.25
N THR A 4 -14.92 -20.53 3.29
CA THR A 4 -13.57 -19.98 3.37
C THR A 4 -13.71 -18.47 3.45
N ASN A 5 -13.91 -17.98 4.67
CA ASN A 5 -13.86 -16.57 5.01
C ASN A 5 -12.39 -16.16 4.84
N SER A 6 -12.01 -15.78 3.61
CA SER A 6 -10.74 -15.12 3.34
C SER A 6 -10.71 -13.85 4.19
N ALA A 7 -10.17 -13.95 5.39
CA ALA A 7 -9.89 -12.82 6.26
C ALA A 7 -8.72 -12.05 5.63
N ASN A 8 -8.93 -11.48 4.45
CA ASN A 8 -8.00 -10.57 3.84
C ASN A 8 -7.93 -9.35 4.75
N ASN A 9 -6.74 -9.12 5.28
CA ASN A 9 -6.50 -8.01 6.18
C ASN A 9 -6.54 -6.73 5.34
N THR A 10 -7.41 -5.78 5.68
CA THR A 10 -7.50 -4.49 4.98
C THR A 10 -6.54 -3.50 5.64
N LEU A 11 -6.02 -2.52 4.90
CA LEU A 11 -5.16 -1.50 5.47
C LEU A 11 -5.97 -0.59 6.40
N PRO A 12 -5.71 -0.57 7.71
CA PRO A 12 -6.46 0.29 8.61
C PRO A 12 -6.05 1.76 8.44
N ALA A 13 -7.00 2.69 8.62
CA ALA A 13 -6.79 4.12 8.35
C ALA A 13 -5.62 4.75 9.14
N ASN A 14 -5.36 4.27 10.35
CA ASN A 14 -4.24 4.73 11.18
C ASN A 14 -2.87 4.26 10.66
N ARG A 15 -2.82 3.31 9.71
CA ARG A 15 -1.59 2.79 9.08
C ARG A 15 -1.32 3.35 7.69
N ILE A 16 -2.13 4.30 7.21
CA ILE A 16 -1.96 4.91 5.89
C ILE A 16 -0.60 5.61 5.77
N ARG A 17 -0.08 6.21 6.84
CA ARG A 17 1.24 6.86 6.82
C ARG A 17 2.37 5.86 6.63
N GLU A 18 2.36 4.73 7.35
CA GLU A 18 3.35 3.68 7.16
C GLU A 18 3.22 3.04 5.78
N ALA A 19 2.00 2.85 5.28
CA ALA A 19 1.76 2.34 3.93
C ALA A 19 2.31 3.28 2.84
N MET A 20 2.12 4.59 2.97
CA MET A 20 2.72 5.56 2.04
C MET A 20 4.25 5.52 2.08
N ALA A 21 4.84 5.43 3.28
CA ALA A 21 6.30 5.30 3.41
C ALA A 21 6.81 4.00 2.78
N ALA A 22 6.07 2.89 2.93
CA ALA A 22 6.36 1.61 2.30
C ALA A 22 6.30 1.70 0.76
N VAL A 23 5.30 2.39 0.21
CA VAL A 23 5.20 2.65 -1.23
C VAL A 23 6.38 3.47 -1.73
N THR A 24 6.70 4.60 -1.07
CA THR A 24 7.85 5.43 -1.49
C THR A 24 9.16 4.64 -1.45
N ALA A 25 9.36 3.80 -0.42
CA ALA A 25 10.54 2.95 -0.32
C ALA A 25 10.59 1.89 -1.46
N GLY A 26 9.46 1.24 -1.76
CA GLY A 26 9.34 0.28 -2.86
C GLY A 26 9.53 0.92 -4.24
N GLN A 27 9.07 2.16 -4.44
CA GLN A 27 9.32 2.90 -5.68
C GLN A 27 10.80 3.24 -5.88
N GLN A 28 11.49 3.62 -4.80
CA GLN A 28 12.92 3.93 -4.86
C GLN A 28 13.78 2.68 -5.05
N ASN A 29 13.32 1.54 -4.52
CA ASN A 29 14.00 0.27 -4.64
C ASN A 29 12.98 -0.88 -4.70
N PRO A 30 12.60 -1.34 -5.91
CA PRO A 30 11.61 -2.40 -6.08
C PRO A 30 12.07 -3.76 -5.56
N GLU A 31 13.38 -3.95 -5.33
CA GLU A 31 13.94 -5.17 -4.72
C GLU A 31 14.03 -5.08 -3.18
N ALA A 32 13.72 -3.92 -2.59
CA ALA A 32 13.77 -3.76 -1.15
C ALA A 32 12.67 -4.58 -0.46
N ALA A 33 13.07 -5.33 0.57
CA ALA A 33 12.13 -6.02 1.46
C ALA A 33 11.46 -4.99 2.38
N VAL A 34 10.45 -4.30 1.87
CA VAL A 34 9.68 -3.31 2.63
C VAL A 34 8.87 -4.02 3.74
N PRO A 35 8.88 -3.52 4.99
CA PRO A 35 8.08 -4.11 6.07
C PRO A 35 6.60 -3.81 5.88
N CYS A 36 5.75 -4.79 6.18
CA CYS A 36 4.31 -4.64 6.13
C CYS A 36 3.83 -3.61 7.18
N PRO A 37 3.02 -2.60 6.81
CA PRO A 37 2.54 -1.59 7.75
C PRO A 37 1.55 -2.13 8.80
N VAL A 38 1.01 -3.34 8.58
CA VAL A 38 0.03 -3.96 9.49
C VAL A 38 0.70 -4.89 10.50
N CYS A 39 1.53 -5.83 10.04
CA CYS A 39 2.16 -6.83 10.90
C CYS A 39 3.67 -6.65 11.12
N GLY A 40 4.32 -5.74 10.39
CA GLY A 40 5.76 -5.49 10.47
C GLY A 40 6.65 -6.52 9.77
N ALA A 41 6.08 -7.61 9.21
CA ALA A 41 6.86 -8.63 8.52
C ALA A 41 7.53 -8.07 7.25
N PRO A 42 8.80 -8.44 6.96
CA PRO A 42 9.48 -8.02 5.75
C PRO A 42 8.87 -8.69 4.50
N GLY A 43 9.07 -8.07 3.33
CA GLY A 43 8.65 -8.63 2.04
C GLY A 43 7.24 -8.24 1.61
N LEU A 44 6.74 -7.08 2.05
CA LEU A 44 5.55 -6.48 1.49
C LEU A 44 5.75 -6.27 -0.03
N GLN A 45 4.82 -6.79 -0.81
CA GLN A 45 4.77 -6.56 -2.24
C GLN A 45 4.00 -5.27 -2.51
N VAL A 46 4.63 -4.36 -3.25
CA VAL A 46 4.03 -3.11 -3.70
C VAL A 46 4.03 -3.12 -5.22
N GLU A 47 2.84 -3.17 -5.83
CA GLU A 47 2.68 -3.11 -7.27
C GLU A 47 2.05 -1.78 -7.66
N ASP A 48 2.75 -1.02 -8.50
CA ASP A 48 2.22 0.21 -9.07
C ASP A 48 1.23 -0.11 -10.20
N ARG A 49 -0.05 0.23 -9.98
CA ARG A 49 -1.15 0.09 -10.93
C ARG A 49 -1.66 1.44 -11.43
N SER A 50 -0.84 2.48 -11.32
CA SER A 50 -1.16 3.85 -11.73
C SER A 50 -1.24 3.95 -13.25
N VAL A 51 -2.39 3.60 -13.81
CA VAL A 51 -2.67 3.68 -15.25
C VAL A 51 -3.12 5.07 -15.72
N ARG A 52 -3.25 6.05 -14.82
CA ARG A 52 -3.77 7.40 -15.13
C ARG A 52 -2.89 8.52 -14.54
N PRO A 53 -2.77 9.67 -15.22
CA PRO A 53 -1.87 10.76 -14.81
C PRO A 53 -2.30 11.57 -13.57
N HIS A 54 -3.51 11.36 -13.03
CA HIS A 54 -4.08 12.19 -11.96
C HIS A 54 -4.24 11.47 -10.61
N ALA A 55 -3.90 10.18 -10.53
CA ALA A 55 -3.99 9.42 -9.30
C ALA A 55 -3.06 8.22 -9.37
N GLU A 56 -2.37 7.95 -8.27
CA GLU A 56 -1.56 6.76 -8.11
C GLU A 56 -2.32 5.68 -7.33
N TRP A 57 -2.17 4.45 -7.77
CA TRP A 57 -2.87 3.29 -7.25
C TRP A 57 -1.83 2.21 -6.98
N TYR A 58 -1.61 1.87 -5.72
CA TYR A 58 -0.63 0.84 -5.33
C TYR A 58 -1.35 -0.35 -4.71
N ALA A 59 -1.20 -1.52 -5.31
CA ALA A 59 -1.65 -2.75 -4.68
C ALA A 59 -0.61 -3.19 -3.64
N LEU A 60 -1.06 -3.37 -2.41
CA LEU A 60 -0.26 -3.82 -1.28
C LEU A 60 -0.65 -5.26 -0.95
N SER A 61 0.30 -6.18 -1.03
CA SER A 61 0.07 -7.57 -0.61
C SER A 61 1.14 -8.09 0.35
N CYS A 62 0.69 -8.77 1.40
CA CYS A 62 1.57 -9.38 2.39
C CYS A 62 1.17 -10.84 2.62
N THR A 63 2.09 -11.76 2.30
CA THR A 63 1.90 -13.20 2.51
C THR A 63 1.90 -13.60 3.99
N SER A 64 2.46 -12.78 4.89
CA SER A 64 2.54 -13.09 6.33
C SER A 64 1.24 -12.84 7.07
N CYS A 65 0.54 -11.73 6.80
CA CYS A 65 -0.71 -11.39 7.49
C CYS A 65 -1.94 -11.43 6.58
N GLY A 66 -1.78 -11.76 5.29
CA GLY A 66 -2.87 -11.75 4.32
C GLY A 66 -3.38 -10.34 4.01
N LEU A 67 -2.53 -9.31 4.13
CA LEU A 67 -2.87 -7.97 3.63
C LEU A 67 -3.05 -8.08 2.12
N ASP A 68 -4.19 -7.63 1.63
CA ASP A 68 -4.50 -7.51 0.21
C ASP A 68 -5.43 -6.31 0.04
N ASP A 69 -4.82 -5.14 -0.17
CA ASP A 69 -5.55 -3.88 -0.24
C ASP A 69 -4.90 -2.92 -1.25
N THR A 70 -5.65 -1.93 -1.70
CA THR A 70 -5.18 -0.92 -2.65
C THR A 70 -5.06 0.44 -1.99
N LEU A 71 -3.85 0.98 -1.95
CA LEU A 71 -3.60 2.34 -1.51
C LEU A 71 -3.83 3.31 -2.68
N HIS A 72 -4.86 4.14 -2.55
CA HIS A 72 -5.15 5.23 -3.48
C HIS A 72 -4.49 6.52 -3.01
N ILE A 73 -3.54 7.03 -3.79
CA ILE A 73 -2.85 8.30 -3.53
C ILE A 73 -3.31 9.31 -4.60
N PRO A 74 -4.21 10.25 -4.27
CA PRO A 74 -4.61 11.27 -5.23
C PRO A 74 -3.42 12.19 -5.55
N LEU A 75 -3.05 12.30 -6.84
CA LEU A 75 -2.06 13.26 -7.34
C LEU A 75 -2.71 14.64 -7.49
N GLY A 76 -3.34 15.13 -6.42
CA GLY A 76 -4.21 16.29 -6.45
C GLY A 76 -4.12 17.08 -5.16
N SER A 77 -3.32 18.15 -5.22
CA SER A 77 -3.02 19.15 -4.19
C SER A 77 -1.89 18.76 -3.23
N ARG A 78 -0.66 19.18 -3.57
CA ARG A 78 0.35 19.54 -2.56
C ARG A 78 -0.37 20.32 -1.43
N PRO A 79 -0.34 19.88 -0.17
CA PRO A 79 -0.70 20.76 0.94
C PRO A 79 0.41 21.81 1.07
N GLY A 80 0.33 22.88 0.28
CA GLY A 80 1.36 23.93 0.24
C GLY A 80 1.49 24.74 -1.05
N SER A 81 0.43 24.87 -1.86
CA SER A 81 0.40 25.84 -2.95
C SER A 81 -0.95 26.54 -3.00
N PHE A 82 -1.27 27.28 -1.95
CA PHE A 82 -2.12 28.46 -2.09
C PHE A 82 -1.17 29.66 -2.10
N SER A 83 -1.16 30.32 -3.26
CA SER A 83 -0.71 31.69 -3.61
C SER A 83 0.40 32.36 -2.80
#